data_AF-A0A2P4X1A0-F1
#
_entry.id   AF-A0A2P4X1A0-F1
#
_cell.length_a   1.000
_cell.length_b   1.000
_cell.length_c   1.000
_cell.angle_alpha   90.00
_cell.angle_beta   90.00
_cell.angle_gamma   90.00
#
_symmetry.space_group_name_H-M   'P 1'
#
loop_
_entity.id
_entity.type
_entity.pdbx_description
1 polymer ?
#
loop_
_entity_poly.entity_id
_entity_poly.type
_entity_poly.pdbx_seq_one_letter_code
_entity_poly.pdbx_strand_id
1 'polypeptide(L)' 'MNKLVGFIGLGQMGGRMADNLRKHGHKLIVCDPVPANVQKQVDQGAKAAANGREVAEQCDTIITMLPSTATV' A
#
# COMPACT_ATOMS: atom_id res chain seq x y z
N MET A 1 4.47 1.64 -20.16
CA MET A 1 3.32 1.18 -19.35
C MET A 1 3.49 1.70 -17.93
N ASN A 2 2.61 2.57 -17.46
CA ASN A 2 2.61 3.06 -16.07
C ASN A 2 1.93 2.02 -15.18
N LYS A 3 2.69 1.03 -14.68
CA LYS A 3 2.14 -0.02 -13.82
C LYS A 3 1.94 0.50 -12.38
N LEU A 4 0.76 0.27 -11.81
CA LEU A 4 0.47 0.50 -10.39
C LEU A 4 1.14 -0.61 -9.56
N VAL A 5 1.68 -0.23 -8.41
CA VAL A 5 2.21 -1.17 -7.41
C VAL A 5 1.21 -1.23 -6.26
N GLY A 6 0.80 -2.44 -5.89
CA GLY A 6 -0.03 -2.70 -4.72
C GLY A 6 0.83 -2.72 -3.45
N PHE A 7 0.37 -2.06 -2.39
CA PHE A 7 1.03 -2.11 -1.08
C PHE A 7 0.01 -2.44 0.01
N ILE A 8 0.17 -3.59 0.66
CA ILE A 8 -0.71 -4.06 1.73
C ILE A 8 0.06 -4.07 3.05
N GLY A 9 -0.44 -3.31 4.02
CA GLY A 9 0.24 -3.09 5.31
C GLY A 9 1.04 -1.78 5.31
N LEU A 10 0.54 -0.78 6.03
CA LEU A 10 1.00 0.60 6.03
C LEU A 10 1.40 1.07 7.44
N GLY A 11 1.79 0.13 8.30
CA GLY A 11 2.34 0.43 9.63
C GLY A 11 3.68 1.16 9.56
N GLN A 12 4.42 1.21 10.67
CA GLN A 12 5.66 2.02 10.79
C GLN A 12 6.67 1.77 9.67
N MET A 13 6.89 0.50 9.28
CA MET A 13 7.77 0.16 8.17
C MET A 13 7.07 0.31 6.82
N GLY A 14 5.86 -0.25 6.69
CA GLY A 14 5.11 -0.27 5.43
C GLY A 14 4.85 1.14 4.87
N GLY A 15 4.42 2.07 5.72
CA GLY A 15 4.18 3.47 5.32
C GLY A 15 5.44 4.16 4.80
N ARG A 16 6.60 3.97 5.46
CA ARG A 16 7.89 4.56 5.02
C ARG A 16 8.34 3.99 3.68
N MET A 17 8.09 2.70 3.43
CA MET A 17 8.42 2.05 2.17
C MET A 17 7.49 2.50 1.05
N ALA A 18 6.20 2.65 1.31
CA ALA A 18 5.23 3.24 0.38
C ALA A 18 5.63 4.67 0.01
N ASP A 19 5.96 5.51 1.00
CA ASP A 19 6.48 6.86 0.76
C ASP A 19 7.73 6.84 -0.14
N ASN A 20 8.67 5.92 0.12
CA ASN A 20 9.90 5.81 -0.66
C ASN A 20 9.62 5.45 -2.13
N LEU A 21 8.75 4.46 -2.38
CA LEU A 21 8.36 4.07 -3.74
C LEU A 21 7.72 5.25 -4.48
N ARG A 22 6.79 5.95 -3.82
CA ARG A 22 6.14 7.12 -4.41
C ARG A 22 7.11 8.24 -4.75
N LYS A 23 8.06 8.54 -3.86
CA LYS A 23 9.12 9.55 -4.10
C LYS A 23 9.99 9.22 -5.31
N HIS A 24 10.10 7.93 -5.67
CA HIS A 24 10.82 7.46 -6.86
C HIS A 24 9.89 7.27 -8.09
N GLY A 25 8.68 7.84 -8.06
CA GLY A 25 7.79 7.90 -9.22
C GLY A 25 6.85 6.71 -9.39
N HIS A 26 6.81 5.77 -8.44
CA HIS A 26 5.85 4.68 -8.48
C HIS A 26 4.45 5.17 -8.09
N LYS A 27 3.44 4.79 -8.88
CA LYS A 27 2.04 5.00 -8.53
C LYS A 27 1.58 3.84 -7.66
N LEU A 28 0.99 4.15 -6.50
CA LEU A 28 0.59 3.15 -5.53
C LEU A 28 -0.92 3.03 -5.42
N ILE A 29 -1.40 1.79 -5.25
CA ILE A 29 -2.67 1.51 -4.60
C ILE A 29 -2.38 0.82 -3.28
N VAL A 30 -3.05 1.26 -2.20
CA VAL A 30 -2.69 0.88 -0.84
C VAL A 30 -3.90 0.35 -0.07
N CYS A 31 -3.66 -0.61 0.81
CA CYS A 31 -4.66 -1.21 1.69
C CYS A 31 -4.04 -1.49 3.07
N ASP A 32 -4.77 -1.14 4.14
CA ASP A 32 -4.39 -1.43 5.52
C ASP A 32 -5.66 -1.51 6.38
N PRO A 33 -5.72 -2.38 7.40
CA PRO A 33 -6.88 -2.45 8.30
C PRO A 33 -7.09 -1.19 9.15
N VAL A 34 -6.06 -0.35 9.32
CA VAL A 34 -6.15 0.91 10.06
C VAL A 34 -6.39 2.07 9.06
N PRO A 35 -7.60 2.66 9.02
CA PRO A 35 -7.94 3.68 8.01
C PRO A 35 -7.02 4.91 8.03
N ALA A 36 -6.53 5.29 9.21
CA ALA A 36 -5.60 6.41 9.36
C ALA A 36 -4.27 6.20 8.62
N ASN A 37 -3.80 4.95 8.48
CA ASN A 37 -2.59 4.65 7.72
C ASN A 37 -2.82 4.79 6.21
N VAL A 38 -3.99 4.38 5.73
CA VAL A 38 -4.42 4.57 4.33
C VAL A 38 -4.52 6.06 4.01
N GLN A 39 -5.19 6.84 4.86
CA GLN A 39 -5.39 8.27 4.63
C GLN A 39 -4.06 9.02 4.48
N LYS A 40 -3.07 8.74 5.35
CA LYS A 40 -1.73 9.34 5.26
C LYS A 40 -1.04 9.11 3.90
N GLN A 41 -1.31 7.99 3.24
CA GLN A 41 -0.77 7.67 1.92
C GLN A 41 -1.59 8.32 0.80
N VAL A 42 -2.91 8.37 0.95
CA VAL A 42 -3.83 9.05 0.02
C VAL A 42 -3.54 10.54 -0.04
N ASP A 43 -3.32 11.19 1.12
CA ASP A 43 -2.94 12.61 1.21
C ASP A 43 -1.65 12.91 0.43
N GLN A 44 -0.82 11.90 0.21
CA GLN A 44 0.42 12.00 -0.55
C GLN A 44 0.28 11.60 -2.03
N GLY A 45 -0.91 11.19 -2.47
CA GLY A 45 -1.23 10.84 -3.86
C GLY A 45 -1.32 9.35 -4.17
N ALA A 46 -1.36 8.46 -3.16
CA ALA A 46 -1.71 7.06 -3.37
C ALA A 46 -3.23 6.89 -3.62
N LYS A 47 -3.62 5.77 -4.23
CA LYS A 47 -5.02 5.35 -4.33
C LYS A 47 -5.36 4.40 -3.19
N ALA A 48 -6.54 4.53 -2.58
CA ALA A 48 -7.02 3.56 -1.60
C ALA A 48 -7.70 2.37 -2.27
N ALA A 49 -7.53 1.18 -1.70
CA ALA A 49 -8.34 -0.01 -1.98
C ALA A 49 -9.00 -0.48 -0.67
N ALA A 50 -10.23 -0.99 -0.74
CA ALA A 50 -10.97 -1.42 0.43
C ALA A 50 -10.49 -2.76 0.98
N ASN A 51 -9.85 -3.59 0.15
CA ASN A 51 -9.39 -4.92 0.52
C ASN A 51 -8.29 -5.43 -0.45
N GLY A 52 -7.67 -6.56 -0.10
CA GLY A 52 -6.61 -7.16 -0.91
C GLY A 52 -7.05 -7.63 -2.31
N ARG A 53 -8.33 -7.98 -2.51
CA ARG A 53 -8.87 -8.36 -3.83
C ARG A 53 -8.79 -7.16 -4.78
N GLU A 54 -9.28 -6.00 -4.34
CA GLU A 54 -9.24 -4.78 -5.17
C GLU A 54 -7.82 -4.33 -5.51
N VAL A 55 -6.85 -4.57 -4.62
CA VAL A 55 -5.42 -4.34 -4.91
C VAL A 55 -4.95 -5.27 -6.03
N ALA A 56 -5.28 -6.56 -5.95
CA ALA A 56 -4.85 -7.58 -6.91
C ALA A 56 -5.51 -7.42 -8.29
N GLU A 57 -6.73 -6.91 -8.36
CA GLU A 57 -7.40 -6.61 -9.63
C GLU A 57 -6.75 -5.46 -10.41
N GLN A 58 -5.96 -4.61 -9.75
CA GLN A 58 -5.41 -3.38 -10.34
C GLN A 58 -3.88 -3.40 -10.52
N CYS A 59 -3.19 -4.41 -9.96
CA CYS A 59 -1.73 -4.44 -9.90
C CYS A 59 -1.15 -5.80 -10.28
N ASP A 60 -0.11 -5.78 -11.13
CA ASP A 60 0.70 -6.97 -11.44
C ASP A 60 1.72 -7.29 -10.33
N THR A 61 2.02 -6.32 -9.45
CA THR A 61 3.03 -6.45 -8.40
C THR A 61 2.45 -5.94 -7.10
N ILE A 62 2.48 -6.78 -6.06
CA ILE A 62 1.93 -6.50 -4.74
C ILE A 62 3.04 -6.73 -3.71
N ILE A 63 3.27 -5.74 -2.87
CA ILE A 63 4.17 -5.81 -1.72
C ILE A 63 3.30 -5.94 -0.47
N THR A 64 3.61 -6.92 0.37
CA THR A 64 2.99 -7.07 1.68
C THR A 64 4.00 -6.76 2.77
N MET A 65 3.58 -6.02 3.79
CA MET A 65 4.40 -5.68 4.95
C MET A 65 3.54 -5.77 6.20
N LEU A 66 3.46 -6.98 6.74
CA LEU A 66 2.53 -7.35 7.80
C LEU A 66 3.27 -7.67 9.11
N PRO A 67 2.58 -7.64 10.26
CA PRO A 67 3.14 -8.13 11.52
C PRO A 67 3.61 -9.58 11.41
N SER A 68 4.50 -9.99 12.33
CA SER A 68 4.93 -11.38 12.45
C SER A 68 3.73 -12.32 12.58
N THR A 69 3.89 -13.57 12.12
CA THR A 69 2.85 -14.61 12.06
C THR A 69 2.15 -14.92 13.38
N ALA A 70 2.68 -14.46 14.52
CA ALA A 70 2.06 -14.60 15.83
C ALA A 70 0.78 -13.74 16.03
N THR A 71 0.45 -12.84 15.10
CA THR A 71 -0.68 -11.89 15.23
C THR A 71 -1.67 -11.98 14.08
N VAL A 72 -1.65 -13.07 13.30
CA VAL A 72 -2.57 -13.30 12.16
C VAL A 72 -3.53 -14.43 12.48
#